data_AF-A0A7K6IB28-F1
#
_entry.id   AF-A0A7K6IB28-F1
#
_cell.length_a   1.000
_cell.length_b   1.000
_cell.length_c   1.000
_cell.angle_alpha   90.00
_cell.angle_beta   90.00
_cell.angle_gamma   90.00
#
_symmetry.space_group_name_H-M   'P 1'
#
loop_
_entity.id
_entity.type
_entity.pdbx_description
1 polymer ?
#
loop_
_entity_poly.entity_id
_entity_poly.type
_entity_poly.pdbx_seq_one_letter_code
_entity_poly.pdbx_strand_id
1 'polypeptide(L)'
;QYSLVRDVVSALRRHRMHEQQFLHPPLLVLGNLGSAQIHLKLLAGMFQGMLPALNVHRVNLNSIRRCLLISYNAESQLLELRHYSVKVVPVGLSRGLRKLLQEKFPNLGRLQDISELL
;
A
#
# COMPACT_ATOMS: atom_id res chain seq x y z
N GLN A 1 -5.24 20.50 8.32
CA GLN A 1 -6.02 19.72 9.29
C GLN A 1 -5.12 18.62 9.83
N TYR A 2 -5.21 18.33 11.13
CA TYR A 2 -4.37 17.34 11.79
C TYR A 2 -5.26 16.21 12.35
N SER A 3 -4.81 14.98 12.23
CA SER A 3 -5.52 13.79 12.71
C SER A 3 -4.56 12.84 13.40
N LEU A 4 -4.96 12.28 14.54
CA LEU A 4 -4.19 11.25 15.24
C LEU A 4 -4.45 9.87 14.63
N VAL A 5 -3.44 9.00 14.69
CA VAL A 5 -3.58 7.60 14.22
C VAL A 5 -4.74 6.89 14.93
N ARG A 6 -4.92 7.12 16.23
CA ARG A 6 -6.02 6.52 17.02
C ARG A 6 -7.39 6.92 16.48
N ASP A 7 -7.56 8.18 16.08
CA ASP A 7 -8.84 8.70 15.58
C ASP A 7 -9.14 8.06 14.22
N VAL A 8 -8.15 8.00 13.33
CA VAL A 8 -8.28 7.37 12.01
C VAL A 8 -8.61 5.88 12.13
N VAL A 9 -7.93 5.15 13.02
CA VAL A 9 -8.18 3.72 13.25
C VAL A 9 -9.59 3.49 13.79
N SER A 10 -10.04 4.31 14.74
CA SER A 10 -11.37 4.20 15.33
C SER A 10 -12.50 4.51 14.34
N ALA A 11 -12.26 5.43 13.38
CA ALA A 11 -13.24 5.80 12.36
C ALA A 11 -13.41 4.74 11.26
N LEU A 12 -12.43 3.84 11.08
CA LEU A 12 -12.43 2.85 10.01
C LEU A 12 -13.01 1.51 10.48
N ARG A 13 -14.17 1.13 9.93
CA ARG A 13 -14.83 -0.17 10.21
C ARG A 13 -13.94 -1.39 9.94
N ARG A 14 -13.01 -1.27 8.99
CA ARG A 14 -11.98 -2.29 8.68
C ARG A 14 -10.66 -1.58 8.47
N HIS A 15 -9.87 -1.44 9.52
CA HIS A 15 -8.50 -0.97 9.42
C HIS A 15 -7.53 -2.15 9.27
N ARG A 16 -6.44 -1.93 8.55
CA ARG A 16 -5.35 -2.90 8.42
C ARG A 16 -4.08 -2.29 9.03
N MET A 17 -4.05 -2.27 10.36
CA MET A 17 -2.91 -1.72 11.12
C MET A 17 -2.21 -2.85 11.86
N HIS A 18 -0.94 -3.07 11.55
CA HIS A 18 -0.08 -4.06 12.21
C HIS A 18 1.29 -3.41 12.42
N GLU A 19 1.88 -3.46 13.63
CA GLU A 19 3.09 -2.67 13.95
C GLU A 19 4.27 -2.96 13.02
N GLN A 20 4.44 -4.21 12.60
CA GLN A 20 5.53 -4.63 11.71
C GLN A 20 5.54 -3.91 10.35
N GLN A 21 4.43 -3.31 9.91
CA GLN A 21 4.42 -2.52 8.68
C GLN A 21 5.31 -1.28 8.75
N PHE A 22 5.58 -0.78 9.95
CA PHE A 22 6.37 0.42 10.17
C PHE A 22 7.88 0.15 10.19
N LEU A 23 8.29 -1.12 10.24
CA LEU A 23 9.70 -1.53 10.14
C LEU A 23 10.29 -1.33 8.74
N HIS A 24 9.44 -1.22 7.72
CA HIS A 24 9.85 -0.95 6.35
C HIS A 24 9.46 0.47 5.92
N PRO A 25 10.29 1.13 5.09
CA PRO A 25 9.97 2.45 4.54
C PRO A 25 8.75 2.37 3.60
N PRO A 26 7.91 3.41 3.55
CA PRO A 26 6.78 3.46 2.63
C PRO A 26 7.25 3.77 1.19
N LEU A 27 6.51 3.28 0.19
CA LEU A 27 6.66 3.75 -1.18
C LEU A 27 6.11 5.16 -1.34
N LEU A 28 6.81 6.01 -2.08
CA LEU A 28 6.33 7.35 -2.42
C LEU A 28 5.44 7.31 -3.67
N VAL A 29 4.26 7.91 -3.58
CA VAL A 29 3.36 8.16 -4.70
C VAL A 29 3.10 9.66 -4.78
N LEU A 30 3.45 10.28 -5.90
CA LEU A 30 3.24 11.70 -6.14
C LEU A 30 2.06 11.87 -7.11
N GLY A 31 1.01 12.55 -6.68
CA GLY A 31 -0.18 12.84 -7.48
C GLY A 31 -0.29 14.33 -7.80
N ASN A 32 -0.40 14.70 -9.07
CA ASN A 32 -0.56 16.09 -9.52
C ASN A 32 0.60 17.05 -9.15
N LEU A 33 1.76 16.54 -8.74
CA LEU A 33 2.98 17.34 -8.51
C LEU A 33 3.85 17.53 -9.78
N GLY A 34 3.44 16.99 -10.93
CA GLY A 34 4.18 17.06 -12.19
C GLY A 34 3.98 18.36 -13.01
N SER A 35 3.40 19.41 -12.43
CA SER A 35 3.12 20.65 -13.16
C SER A 35 4.40 21.42 -13.55
N ALA A 36 4.28 22.39 -14.47
CA ALA A 36 5.40 23.19 -14.93
C ALA A 36 6.04 24.09 -13.86
N GLN A 37 5.37 24.25 -12.70
CA GLN A 37 5.82 25.14 -11.64
C GLN A 37 7.06 24.57 -10.92
N ILE A 38 8.12 25.37 -10.87
CA ILE A 38 9.44 24.97 -10.37
C ILE A 38 9.38 24.50 -8.91
N HIS A 39 8.58 25.17 -8.08
CA HIS A 39 8.47 24.83 -6.66
C HIS A 39 7.85 23.43 -6.44
N LEU A 40 6.91 22.99 -7.27
CA LEU A 40 6.35 21.63 -7.16
C LEU A 40 7.37 20.56 -7.56
N LYS A 41 8.24 20.85 -8.53
CA LYS A 41 9.35 19.95 -8.89
C LYS A 41 10.37 19.85 -7.76
N LEU A 42 10.70 20.98 -7.11
CA LEU A 42 11.57 21.00 -5.93
C LEU A 42 10.97 20.16 -4.79
N LEU A 43 9.68 20.33 -4.50
CA LEU A 43 8.98 19.55 -3.49
C LEU A 43 8.96 18.05 -3.81
N ALA A 44 8.70 17.69 -5.06
CA ALA A 44 8.77 16.31 -5.52
C ALA A 44 10.17 15.71 -5.28
N GLY A 45 11.23 16.43 -5.67
CA GLY A 45 12.62 16.01 -5.46
C GLY A 45 12.98 15.90 -3.97
N MET A 46 12.50 16.82 -3.14
CA MET A 46 12.69 16.77 -1.69
C MET A 46 12.09 15.48 -1.10
N PHE A 47 10.82 15.18 -1.40
CA PHE A 47 10.17 13.97 -0.88
C PHE A 47 10.80 12.68 -1.43
N GLN A 48 11.25 12.70 -2.68
CA GLN A 48 12.01 11.58 -3.26
C GLN A 48 13.34 11.37 -2.53
N GLY A 49 14.05 12.44 -2.17
CA GLY A 49 15.32 12.37 -1.44
C GLY A 49 15.17 11.97 0.04
N MET A 50 14.01 12.18 0.64
CA MET A 50 13.72 11.76 2.03
C MET A 50 13.49 10.26 2.19
N LEU A 51 13.21 9.55 1.10
CA LEU A 51 12.90 8.12 1.09
C LEU A 51 13.96 7.34 0.32
N PRO A 52 14.17 6.05 0.65
CA PRO A 52 15.14 5.24 -0.07
C PRO A 52 14.72 5.09 -1.53
N ALA A 53 15.70 5.19 -2.43
CA ALA A 53 15.48 5.05 -3.85
C ALA A 53 14.90 3.67 -4.19
N LEU A 54 13.85 3.66 -5.02
CA LEU A 54 13.17 2.43 -5.45
C LEU A 54 13.79 1.90 -6.74
N ASN A 55 14.39 0.72 -6.69
CA ASN A 55 14.78 -0.03 -7.88
C ASN A 55 13.80 -1.18 -8.11
N VAL A 56 12.97 -1.07 -9.14
CA VAL A 56 11.89 -2.04 -9.44
C VAL A 56 12.43 -3.45 -9.72
N HIS A 57 13.67 -3.58 -10.21
CA HIS A 57 14.27 -4.89 -10.51
C HIS A 57 14.87 -5.58 -9.29
N ARG A 58 15.18 -4.84 -8.23
CA ARG A 58 15.83 -5.37 -7.01
C ARG A 58 14.93 -5.34 -5.77
N VAL A 59 13.81 -4.63 -5.82
CA VAL A 59 12.96 -4.44 -4.65
C VAL A 59 12.26 -5.75 -4.27
N ASN A 60 12.27 -6.07 -2.99
CA ASN A 60 11.50 -7.17 -2.45
C ASN A 60 10.05 -6.74 -2.22
N LEU A 61 9.10 -7.32 -2.95
CA LEU A 61 7.67 -6.98 -2.79
C LEU A 61 7.13 -7.29 -1.38
N ASN A 62 7.73 -8.22 -0.65
CA ASN A 62 7.31 -8.56 0.71
C ASN A 62 7.68 -7.48 1.74
N SER A 63 8.66 -6.62 1.46
CA SER A 63 8.99 -5.48 2.31
C SER A 63 8.10 -4.26 2.03
N ILE A 64 7.41 -4.23 0.89
CA ILE A 64 6.47 -3.17 0.53
C ILE A 64 5.13 -3.42 1.24
N ARG A 65 4.98 -2.79 2.40
CA ARG A 65 3.75 -2.89 3.22
C ARG A 65 2.93 -1.61 3.26
N ARG A 66 3.51 -0.48 2.81
CA ARG A 66 2.91 0.85 2.94
C ARG A 66 3.25 1.74 1.75
N CYS A 67 2.40 2.72 1.48
CA CYS A 67 2.71 3.83 0.59
C CYS A 67 2.21 5.18 1.14
N LEU A 68 2.98 6.21 0.85
CA LEU A 68 2.70 7.61 1.14
C LEU A 68 2.26 8.28 -0.16
N LEU A 69 1.00 8.69 -0.22
CA LEU A 69 0.46 9.50 -1.31
C LEU A 69 0.55 10.97 -0.93
N ILE A 70 1.26 11.74 -1.74
CA ILE A 70 1.30 13.20 -1.64
C ILE A 70 0.60 13.74 -2.88
N SER A 71 -0.50 14.46 -2.67
CA SER A 71 -1.30 15.05 -3.74
C SER A 71 -1.32 16.56 -3.60
N TYR A 72 -1.18 17.28 -4.71
CA TYR A 72 -1.30 18.73 -4.74
C TYR A 72 -2.62 19.13 -5.41
N ASN A 73 -3.39 19.99 -4.74
CA ASN A 73 -4.58 20.61 -5.29
C ASN A 73 -4.25 22.02 -5.78
N ALA A 74 -4.39 22.27 -7.09
CA ALA A 74 -4.07 23.54 -7.72
C ALA A 74 -5.05 24.67 -7.39
N GLU A 75 -6.30 24.34 -7.05
CA GLU A 75 -7.31 25.36 -6.70
C GLU A 75 -7.08 25.85 -5.27
N SER A 76 -6.93 24.92 -4.32
CA SER A 76 -6.73 25.27 -2.91
C SER A 76 -5.28 25.58 -2.57
N GLN A 77 -4.32 25.30 -3.46
CA GLN A 77 -2.87 25.44 -3.24
C GLN A 77 -2.36 24.64 -2.01
N LEU A 78 -2.99 23.50 -1.71
CA LEU A 78 -2.66 22.68 -0.55
C LEU A 78 -2.10 21.32 -0.96
N LEU A 79 -1.20 20.81 -0.12
CA LEU A 79 -0.73 19.44 -0.17
C LEU A 79 -1.56 18.57 0.75
N GLU A 80 -2.06 17.47 0.20
CA GLU A 80 -2.72 16.40 0.93
C GLU A 80 -1.77 15.21 1.07
N LEU A 81 -1.50 14.83 2.31
CA LEU A 81 -0.67 13.68 2.64
C LEU A 81 -1.56 12.56 3.17
N ARG A 82 -1.57 11.43 2.48
CA ARG A 82 -2.37 10.25 2.84
C ARG A 82 -1.48 9.02 2.91
N HIS A 83 -1.68 8.19 3.92
CA HIS A 83 -0.86 7.02 4.17
C HIS A 83 -1.71 5.75 4.12
N TYR A 84 -1.30 4.80 3.28
CA TYR A 84 -2.06 3.59 3.00
C TYR A 84 -1.25 2.33 3.31
N SER A 85 -1.96 1.29 3.78
CA SER A 85 -1.43 -0.06 3.87
C SER A 85 -1.56 -0.75 2.51
N VAL A 86 -0.49 -1.40 2.05
CA VAL A 86 -0.43 -2.11 0.78
C VAL A 86 -0.53 -3.62 1.04
N LYS A 87 -1.34 -4.30 0.23
CA LYS A 87 -1.42 -5.77 0.21
C LYS A 87 -0.93 -6.26 -1.14
N VAL A 88 0.10 -7.09 -1.15
CA VAL A 88 0.44 -7.86 -2.34
C VAL A 88 -0.66 -8.89 -2.56
N VAL A 89 -1.25 -8.88 -3.76
CA VAL A 89 -2.25 -9.85 -4.16
C VAL A 89 -1.75 -10.54 -5.44
N PRO A 90 -1.53 -11.87 -5.42
CA PRO A 90 -1.05 -12.58 -6.59
C PRO A 90 -2.09 -12.52 -7.71
N VAL A 91 -1.67 -12.16 -8.92
CA VAL A 91 -2.49 -12.12 -10.13
C VAL A 91 -2.20 -13.33 -11.02
N GLY A 92 -3.11 -13.68 -11.94
CA GLY A 92 -2.92 -14.81 -12.86
C GLY A 92 -3.29 -16.20 -12.31
N LEU A 93 -3.86 -16.26 -11.10
CA LEU A 93 -4.35 -17.51 -10.50
C LEU A 93 -5.87 -17.61 -10.61
N SER A 94 -6.38 -18.82 -10.82
CA SER A 94 -7.83 -19.07 -10.80
C SER A 94 -8.39 -18.76 -9.40
N ARG A 95 -9.69 -18.42 -9.33
CA ARG A 95 -10.35 -18.08 -8.06
C ARG A 95 -10.23 -19.21 -7.02
N GLY A 96 -10.35 -20.47 -7.45
CA GLY A 96 -10.18 -21.65 -6.60
C GLY A 96 -8.76 -21.78 -6.06
N LEU A 97 -7.76 -21.62 -6.92
CA LEU A 97 -6.35 -21.68 -6.50
C LEU A 97 -5.98 -20.52 -5.57
N ARG A 98 -6.55 -19.32 -5.79
CA ARG A 98 -6.35 -18.18 -4.89
C ARG A 98 -6.99 -18.41 -3.51
N LYS A 99 -8.12 -19.12 -3.42
CA LYS A 99 -8.71 -19.52 -2.13
C LYS A 99 -7.83 -20.54 -1.40
N LEU A 100 -7.30 -21.51 -2.14
CA LEU A 100 -6.36 -22.52 -1.63
C LEU A 100 -5.13 -21.86 -1.01
N LEU A 101 -4.50 -20.91 -1.69
CA LEU A 101 -3.26 -20.26 -1.24
C LEU A 101 -3.44 -19.26 -0.08
N GLN A 102 -4.63 -19.12 0.52
CA GLN A 102 -4.81 -18.29 1.72
C GLN A 102 -4.31 -19.02 2.98
N GLU A 103 -3.88 -18.27 3.99
CA GLU A 103 -3.23 -18.81 5.20
C GLU A 103 -4.03 -19.86 5.98
N LYS A 104 -5.36 -19.92 5.80
CA LYS A 104 -6.20 -20.99 6.35
C LYS A 104 -6.48 -22.04 5.29
N PHE A 105 -5.52 -22.92 5.08
CA PHE A 105 -5.75 -24.14 4.31
C PHE A 105 -6.75 -25.02 5.08
N PRO A 106 -7.92 -25.36 4.51
CA PRO A 106 -8.81 -26.31 5.15
C PRO A 106 -8.14 -27.69 5.20
N ASN A 107 -8.44 -28.47 6.24
CA ASN A 107 -7.88 -29.81 6.39
C ASN A 107 -8.39 -30.73 5.27
N LEU A 108 -7.51 -31.02 4.30
CA LEU A 108 -7.84 -31.80 3.10
C LEU A 108 -7.96 -33.30 3.36
N GLY A 109 -7.56 -33.80 4.53
CA GLY A 109 -7.65 -35.23 4.86
C GLY A 109 -9.09 -35.77 4.96
N ARG A 110 -10.09 -34.89 4.89
CA ARG A 110 -11.53 -35.25 4.86
C ARG A 110 -12.15 -35.17 3.47
N LEU A 111 -11.43 -34.67 2.47
CA LEU A 111 -11.93 -34.49 1.10
C LEU A 111 -11.35 -35.60 0.23
N GLN A 112 -12.19 -36.28 -0.55
CA GLN A 112 -11.73 -37.33 -1.47
C GLN A 112 -11.36 -36.76 -2.85
N ASP A 113 -11.86 -35.57 -3.19
CA ASP A 113 -11.61 -34.90 -4.46
C ASP A 113 -11.46 -33.38 -4.30
N ILE A 114 -10.63 -32.76 -5.14
CA ILE A 114 -10.40 -31.31 -5.21
C ILE A 114 -11.66 -30.57 -5.67
N SER A 115 -12.51 -31.25 -6.44
CA SER A 115 -13.82 -30.74 -6.87
C SER A 115 -14.72 -30.34 -5.69
N GLU A 116 -14.57 -30.99 -4.53
CA GLU A 116 -15.36 -30.69 -3.32
C GLU A 116 -15.01 -29.33 -2.69
N LEU A 117 -13.94 -28.69 -3.16
CA LEU A 117 -13.46 -27.39 -2.69
C LEU A 117 -13.81 -26.21 -3.63
N LEU A 118 -14.26 -26.50 -4.86
CA LEU A 118 -14.47 -25.49 -5.92
C LEU A 118 -15.83 -24.78 -5.83
#